data_AF-A0A8J4FED6-F1
#
_entry.id   AF-A0A8J4FED6-F1
#
_cell.length_a   1.000
_cell.length_b   1.000
_cell.length_c   1.000
_cell.angle_alpha   90.00
_cell.angle_beta   90.00
_cell.angle_gamma   90.00
#
_symmetry.space_group_name_H-M   'P 1'
#
loop_
_entity.id
_entity.type
_entity.pdbx_description
1 polymer ?
#
loop_
_entity_poly.entity_id
_entity_poly.type
_entity_poly.pdbx_seq_one_letter_code
_entity_poly.pdbx_strand_id
1 'polypeptide(L)'
;MATSRSLAPCHRPATTAATLLLFLALLGTSLRVSRACVDPSTYPYKKIEYRNPAERGRLYILYDINGPDGCLNDFKTARDICAKDKLELAPQDDSKSLAAVRQLVTSRRVTSWLDGKTSEPGLCHLMSQEGFVHEQGCNQPVRFVCRAVAAPASAPPSPPSQLSQACVDPFTYAYKKIEYRNPAERGRLYILYDINGPDGCLNDFKTAKDICAKHKLELAPQDDSKSLAAVRQLVTSRRVTSWLDGKTSEPGLCHLMSQEGFVHEQGCNQPVRFVCREAAA
;
A
#
# COMPACT_ATOMS: atom_id res chain seq x y z
N MET A 1 -35.99 48.07 69.35
CA MET A 1 -34.85 47.51 70.11
C MET A 1 -34.62 46.07 69.66
N ALA A 2 -33.42 45.53 69.89
CA ALA A 2 -33.07 44.12 69.60
C ALA A 2 -33.82 43.15 70.56
N THR A 3 -33.77 41.81 70.49
CA THR A 3 -32.71 40.83 70.13
C THR A 3 -33.41 39.44 69.98
N SER A 4 -33.11 38.56 69.01
CA SER A 4 -32.04 37.51 68.96
C SER A 4 -32.44 36.08 69.41
N ARG A 5 -32.15 35.09 68.52
CA ARG A 5 -31.96 33.62 68.71
C ARG A 5 -33.19 32.72 68.99
N SER A 6 -33.45 31.62 68.26
CA SER A 6 -32.73 30.31 68.05
C SER A 6 -33.10 29.28 69.15
N LEU A 7 -33.43 27.99 68.94
CA LEU A 7 -33.20 26.99 67.86
C LEU A 7 -34.43 26.08 67.59
N ALA A 8 -34.36 25.24 66.54
CA ALA A 8 -35.32 24.16 66.15
C ALA A 8 -34.94 22.79 66.80
N PRO A 9 -35.38 21.57 66.35
CA PRO A 9 -36.43 21.16 65.39
C PRO A 9 -37.30 19.94 65.84
N CYS A 10 -38.30 19.50 65.03
CA CYS A 10 -38.71 18.07 64.99
C CYS A 10 -39.45 17.65 63.69
N HIS A 11 -39.49 16.34 63.43
CA HIS A 11 -39.51 15.64 62.13
C HIS A 11 -40.79 15.55 61.23
N ARG A 12 -40.54 15.59 59.90
CA ARG A 12 -40.98 14.65 58.79
C ARG A 12 -42.48 14.46 58.45
N PRO A 13 -42.83 13.82 57.30
CA PRO A 13 -42.23 13.87 55.95
C PRO A 13 -43.28 14.02 54.80
N ALA A 14 -42.86 14.32 53.57
CA ALA A 14 -43.62 13.98 52.36
C ALA A 14 -42.73 13.83 51.11
N THR A 15 -43.16 12.98 50.17
CA THR A 15 -42.39 12.49 49.01
C THR A 15 -42.74 13.22 47.70
N THR A 16 -41.75 13.53 46.86
CA THR A 16 -41.80 13.69 45.37
C THR A 16 -40.38 14.09 44.93
N ALA A 17 -39.58 13.32 44.19
CA ALA A 17 -39.71 12.73 42.84
C ALA A 17 -39.38 13.71 41.70
N ALA A 18 -38.62 13.22 40.69
CA ALA A 18 -38.22 13.88 39.43
C ALA A 18 -37.24 15.08 39.54
N THR A 19 -36.21 15.27 38.70
CA THR A 19 -35.51 14.42 37.70
C THR A 19 -34.11 14.99 37.53
N LEU A 20 -33.04 14.18 37.66
CA LEU A 20 -31.66 14.63 37.40
C LEU A 20 -31.16 14.04 36.08
N LEU A 21 -31.07 14.88 35.04
CA LEU A 21 -30.51 14.51 33.74
C LEU A 21 -28.98 14.40 33.81
N LEU A 22 -28.48 13.20 34.05
CA LEU A 22 -27.05 12.89 33.91
C LEU A 22 -26.69 12.82 32.43
N PHE A 23 -26.05 13.87 31.90
CA PHE A 23 -25.33 13.77 30.63
C PHE A 23 -24.06 12.93 30.81
N LEU A 24 -24.21 11.61 30.72
CA LEU A 24 -23.10 10.69 30.55
C LEU A 24 -22.48 10.91 29.18
N ALA A 25 -21.42 11.72 29.14
CA ALA A 25 -20.54 11.82 27.98
C ALA A 25 -19.83 10.47 27.79
N LEU A 26 -20.41 9.63 26.94
CA LEU A 26 -19.76 8.44 26.39
C LEU A 26 -18.59 8.89 25.51
N LEU A 27 -17.44 9.12 26.16
CA LEU A 27 -16.13 9.09 25.53
C LEU A 27 -15.91 7.68 25.00
N GLY A 28 -16.46 7.41 23.82
CA GLY A 28 -16.21 6.21 23.05
C GLY A 28 -14.75 6.23 22.61
N THR A 29 -13.87 5.71 23.47
CA THR A 29 -12.50 5.35 23.11
C THR A 29 -12.56 4.26 22.06
N SER A 30 -12.65 4.67 20.79
CA SER A 30 -12.51 3.80 19.64
C SER A 30 -11.05 3.37 19.53
N LEU A 31 -10.65 2.51 20.46
CA LEU A 31 -9.52 1.62 20.31
C LEU A 31 -9.84 0.73 19.11
N ARG A 32 -9.43 1.20 17.93
CA ARG A 32 -9.23 0.34 16.77
C ARG A 32 -8.15 -0.64 17.17
N VAL A 33 -8.56 -1.79 17.69
CA VAL A 33 -7.69 -2.95 17.86
C VAL A 33 -7.19 -3.29 16.46
N SER A 34 -5.94 -2.92 16.17
CA SER A 34 -5.24 -3.38 14.98
C SER A 34 -5.19 -4.89 15.05
N ARG A 35 -6.07 -5.55 14.29
CA ARG A 35 -6.21 -7.00 14.32
C ARG A 35 -4.91 -7.59 13.79
N ALA A 36 -4.24 -8.38 14.62
CA ALA A 36 -2.94 -8.96 14.28
C ALA A 36 -3.08 -9.86 13.04
N CYS A 37 -2.09 -9.83 12.17
CA CYS A 37 -1.97 -10.74 11.04
C CYS A 37 -2.07 -12.19 11.51
N VAL A 38 -2.81 -13.03 10.78
CA VAL A 38 -2.68 -14.49 10.91
C VAL A 38 -1.26 -14.88 10.48
N ASP A 39 -0.68 -15.90 11.14
CA ASP A 39 0.63 -16.45 10.77
C ASP A 39 0.68 -16.77 9.26
N PRO A 40 1.59 -16.15 8.49
CA PRO A 40 1.75 -16.40 7.06
C PRO A 40 1.94 -17.88 6.70
N SER A 41 2.49 -18.70 7.60
CA SER A 41 2.71 -20.12 7.37
C SER A 41 1.42 -20.95 7.39
N THR A 42 0.36 -20.47 8.04
CA THR A 42 -0.94 -21.15 8.19
C THR A 42 -2.10 -20.41 7.52
N TYR A 43 -1.89 -19.19 7.02
CA TYR A 43 -2.90 -18.40 6.35
C TYR A 43 -3.45 -19.07 5.07
N PRO A 44 -4.79 -19.15 4.88
CA PRO A 44 -5.40 -19.77 3.72
C PRO A 44 -5.39 -18.83 2.48
N TYR A 45 -4.21 -18.68 1.86
CA TYR A 45 -4.06 -17.87 0.65
C TYR A 45 -5.04 -18.27 -0.45
N LYS A 46 -5.54 -17.25 -1.16
CA LYS A 46 -6.17 -17.43 -2.46
C LYS A 46 -5.08 -17.76 -3.48
N LYS A 47 -4.87 -19.05 -3.68
CA LYS A 47 -3.95 -19.59 -4.69
C LYS A 47 -4.55 -19.42 -6.08
N ILE A 48 -3.78 -18.88 -7.01
CA ILE A 48 -4.19 -18.66 -8.39
C ILE A 48 -3.17 -19.32 -9.31
N GLU A 49 -3.58 -20.41 -9.95
CA GLU A 49 -2.71 -21.22 -10.80
C GLU A 49 -2.57 -20.66 -12.23
N TYR A 50 -1.37 -20.82 -12.78
CA TYR A 50 -1.07 -20.64 -14.20
C TYR A 50 -0.11 -21.76 -14.63
N ARG A 51 -0.41 -22.44 -15.75
CA ARG A 51 0.47 -23.48 -16.32
C ARG A 51 1.20 -22.88 -17.50
N ASN A 52 2.52 -22.71 -17.36
CA ASN A 52 3.33 -22.05 -18.39
C ASN A 52 3.53 -22.96 -19.61
N PRO A 53 2.94 -22.66 -20.79
CA PRO A 53 3.10 -23.50 -21.97
C PRO A 53 4.56 -23.51 -22.48
N ALA A 54 5.32 -22.43 -22.26
CA ALA A 54 6.74 -22.35 -22.64
C ALA A 54 7.65 -23.29 -21.84
N GLU A 55 7.16 -23.83 -20.73
CA GLU A 55 7.80 -24.83 -19.87
C GLU A 55 6.93 -26.08 -19.70
N ARG A 56 6.30 -26.56 -20.78
CA ARG A 56 5.59 -27.86 -20.78
C ARG A 56 4.45 -27.94 -19.75
N GLY A 57 3.79 -26.81 -19.47
CA GLY A 57 2.71 -26.73 -18.50
C GLY A 57 3.17 -26.64 -17.03
N ARG A 58 4.45 -26.32 -16.78
CA ARG A 58 5.01 -26.09 -15.45
C ARG A 58 4.13 -25.12 -14.65
N LEU A 59 3.80 -25.51 -13.43
CA LEU A 59 2.86 -24.79 -12.60
C LEU A 59 3.52 -23.57 -11.93
N TYR A 60 2.85 -22.44 -12.04
CA TYR A 60 3.07 -21.21 -11.28
C TYR A 60 1.83 -20.94 -10.44
N ILE A 61 2.01 -20.45 -9.22
CA ILE A 61 0.92 -20.13 -8.30
C ILE A 61 1.18 -18.75 -7.71
N LEU A 62 0.29 -17.79 -7.99
CA LEU A 62 0.25 -16.52 -7.26
C LEU A 62 -0.49 -16.73 -5.93
N TYR A 63 0.15 -16.31 -4.84
CA TYR A 63 -0.42 -16.33 -3.50
C TYR A 63 -1.01 -14.95 -3.21
N ASP A 64 -2.34 -14.86 -3.24
CA ASP A 64 -3.14 -13.65 -3.01
C ASP A 64 -3.82 -13.70 -1.64
N ILE A 65 -4.10 -12.54 -1.05
CA ILE A 65 -4.86 -12.41 0.20
C ILE A 65 -6.34 -12.15 -0.10
N ASN A 66 -7.24 -12.80 0.62
CA ASN A 66 -8.69 -12.78 0.34
C ASN A 66 -9.57 -12.48 1.57
N GLY A 67 -8.97 -12.04 2.69
CA GLY A 67 -9.69 -11.75 3.93
C GLY A 67 -9.06 -10.61 4.72
N PRO A 68 -9.80 -10.04 5.70
CA PRO A 68 -9.35 -8.88 6.48
C PRO A 68 -8.17 -9.17 7.41
N ASP A 69 -7.90 -10.45 7.67
CA ASP A 69 -6.89 -10.92 8.64
C ASP A 69 -5.61 -11.45 7.95
N GLY A 70 -5.57 -11.38 6.62
CA GLY A 70 -4.43 -11.78 5.80
C GLY A 70 -3.50 -10.60 5.50
N CYS A 71 -2.21 -10.81 5.73
CA CYS A 71 -1.18 -9.81 5.47
C CYS A 71 -0.32 -10.21 4.27
N LEU A 72 0.24 -9.21 3.61
CA LEU A 72 1.23 -9.40 2.55
C LEU A 72 2.61 -9.63 3.18
N ASN A 73 3.49 -10.34 2.48
CA ASN A 73 4.70 -10.92 3.06
C ASN A 73 5.98 -10.24 2.57
N ASP A 74 6.99 -10.22 3.44
CA ASP A 74 8.38 -9.99 3.05
C ASP A 74 8.93 -11.13 2.16
N PHE A 75 10.08 -10.88 1.54
CA PHE A 75 10.72 -11.81 0.61
C PHE A 75 11.11 -13.14 1.27
N LYS A 76 11.62 -13.12 2.50
CA LYS A 76 12.05 -14.33 3.19
C LYS A 76 10.84 -15.21 3.48
N THR A 77 9.78 -14.64 4.03
CA THR A 77 8.52 -15.29 4.34
C THR A 77 7.86 -15.86 3.08
N ALA A 78 7.87 -15.11 1.96
CA ALA A 78 7.41 -15.61 0.67
C ALA A 78 8.18 -16.86 0.20
N ARG A 79 9.52 -16.81 0.25
CA ARG A 79 10.39 -17.94 -0.14
C ARG A 79 10.20 -19.17 0.77
N ASP A 80 10.08 -18.95 2.07
CA ASP A 80 9.85 -20.01 3.06
C ASP A 80 8.48 -20.70 2.83
N ILE A 81 7.44 -19.95 2.43
CA ILE A 81 6.12 -20.51 2.05
C ILE A 81 6.23 -21.35 0.77
N CYS A 82 6.92 -20.85 -0.28
CA CYS A 82 7.13 -21.65 -1.49
C CYS A 82 7.84 -22.97 -1.17
N ALA A 83 8.93 -22.92 -0.39
CA ALA A 83 9.69 -24.10 0.02
C ALA A 83 8.85 -25.09 0.84
N LYS A 84 8.01 -24.60 1.77
CA LYS A 84 7.07 -25.42 2.55
C LYS A 84 6.10 -26.20 1.65
N ASP A 85 5.59 -25.55 0.60
CA ASP A 85 4.69 -26.15 -0.39
C ASP A 85 5.43 -27.00 -1.45
N LYS A 86 6.75 -27.24 -1.30
CA LYS A 86 7.64 -27.96 -2.23
C LYS A 86 7.75 -27.31 -3.61
N LEU A 87 7.65 -25.98 -3.61
CA LEU A 87 7.84 -25.08 -4.75
C LEU A 87 9.12 -24.26 -4.52
N GLU A 88 9.58 -23.56 -5.55
CA GLU A 88 10.58 -22.50 -5.45
C GLU A 88 9.90 -21.14 -5.63
N LEU A 89 10.49 -20.05 -5.12
CA LEU A 89 10.04 -18.71 -5.50
C LEU A 89 10.41 -18.51 -6.99
N ALA A 90 9.50 -17.94 -7.78
CA ALA A 90 9.71 -17.86 -9.23
C ALA A 90 10.96 -17.00 -9.54
N PRO A 91 11.98 -17.54 -10.24
CA PRO A 91 13.23 -16.82 -10.47
C PRO A 91 13.08 -15.70 -11.50
N GLN A 92 13.91 -14.67 -11.37
CA GLN A 92 14.00 -13.54 -12.30
C GLN A 92 14.91 -13.80 -13.51
N ASP A 93 15.96 -14.60 -13.34
CA ASP A 93 16.97 -14.86 -14.38
C ASP A 93 16.50 -15.84 -15.48
N ASP A 94 15.32 -16.43 -15.31
CA ASP A 94 14.64 -17.25 -16.32
C ASP A 94 13.56 -16.44 -17.06
N SER A 95 13.83 -16.12 -18.33
CA SER A 95 12.90 -15.40 -19.21
C SER A 95 11.49 -16.02 -19.32
N LYS A 96 11.36 -17.35 -19.18
CA LYS A 96 10.07 -18.05 -19.21
C LYS A 96 9.32 -17.87 -17.89
N SER A 97 10.07 -17.81 -16.79
CA SER A 97 9.57 -17.46 -15.48
C SER A 97 9.07 -16.03 -15.42
N LEU A 98 9.85 -15.06 -15.91
CA LEU A 98 9.40 -13.68 -16.02
C LEU A 98 8.11 -13.55 -16.85
N ALA A 99 7.97 -14.27 -17.97
CA ALA A 99 6.74 -14.26 -18.75
C ALA A 99 5.53 -14.82 -17.99
N ALA A 100 5.70 -15.93 -17.26
CA ALA A 100 4.64 -16.55 -16.46
C ALA A 100 4.22 -15.69 -15.25
N VAL A 101 5.20 -15.11 -14.55
CA VAL A 101 4.95 -14.17 -13.45
C VAL A 101 4.25 -12.93 -13.98
N ARG A 102 4.73 -12.32 -15.08
CA ARG A 102 4.09 -11.16 -15.72
C ARG A 102 2.62 -11.42 -16.05
N GLN A 103 2.29 -12.60 -16.59
CA GLN A 103 0.90 -12.98 -16.87
C GLN A 103 0.04 -13.03 -15.60
N LEU A 104 0.55 -13.59 -14.50
CA LEU A 104 -0.16 -13.67 -13.21
C LEU A 104 -0.34 -12.29 -12.56
N VAL A 105 0.70 -11.47 -12.62
CA VAL A 105 0.89 -10.20 -11.89
C VAL A 105 0.15 -9.04 -12.56
N THR A 106 0.34 -8.84 -13.86
CA THR A 106 -0.24 -7.69 -14.59
C THR A 106 -1.76 -7.76 -14.72
N SER A 107 -2.28 -8.94 -15.08
CA SER A 107 -3.72 -9.17 -15.21
C SER A 107 -4.52 -9.01 -13.91
N ARG A 108 -3.82 -8.92 -12.76
CA ARG A 108 -4.42 -8.74 -11.42
C ARG A 108 -4.04 -7.42 -10.75
N ARG A 109 -3.18 -6.63 -11.39
CA ARG A 109 -2.63 -5.36 -10.87
C ARG A 109 -2.04 -5.50 -9.47
N VAL A 110 -1.08 -6.43 -9.35
CA VAL A 110 -0.40 -6.73 -8.08
C VAL A 110 1.11 -6.66 -8.25
N THR A 111 1.86 -6.40 -7.18
CA THR A 111 3.32 -6.56 -7.15
C THR A 111 3.68 -7.91 -6.52
N SER A 112 4.70 -8.61 -7.02
CA SER A 112 5.13 -9.90 -6.46
C SER A 112 6.64 -10.11 -6.37
N TRP A 113 7.12 -10.72 -5.28
CA TRP A 113 8.50 -11.19 -5.14
C TRP A 113 8.91 -12.19 -6.24
N LEU A 114 10.20 -12.13 -6.62
CA LEU A 114 10.94 -13.00 -7.54
C LEU A 114 12.25 -13.43 -6.88
N ASP A 115 12.70 -14.67 -7.11
CA ASP A 115 14.03 -15.11 -6.64
C ASP A 115 15.17 -14.67 -7.57
N GLY A 116 16.38 -14.59 -7.04
CA GLY A 116 17.58 -14.32 -7.83
C GLY A 116 18.63 -13.47 -7.11
N LYS A 117 19.83 -13.41 -7.70
CA LYS A 117 20.93 -12.58 -7.18
C LYS A 117 20.66 -11.09 -7.46
N THR A 118 20.85 -10.26 -6.45
CA THR A 118 20.75 -8.79 -6.51
C THR A 118 22.12 -8.11 -6.64
N SER A 119 22.13 -6.82 -7.02
CA SER A 119 23.36 -6.03 -7.10
C SER A 119 23.92 -5.64 -5.74
N GLU A 120 23.06 -5.49 -4.72
CA GLU A 120 23.45 -5.03 -3.38
C GLU A 120 22.82 -5.88 -2.25
N PRO A 121 23.52 -6.03 -1.09
CA PRO A 121 22.95 -6.70 0.08
C PRO A 121 21.69 -6.00 0.60
N GLY A 122 20.67 -6.78 0.98
CA GLY A 122 19.41 -6.25 1.51
C GLY A 122 18.37 -5.87 0.46
N LEU A 123 18.75 -5.90 -0.83
CA LEU A 123 17.81 -5.85 -1.95
C LEU A 123 17.35 -7.26 -2.35
N CYS A 124 16.11 -7.33 -2.83
CA CYS A 124 15.43 -8.50 -3.36
C CYS A 124 14.67 -8.13 -4.65
N HIS A 125 14.56 -9.07 -5.59
CA HIS A 125 13.84 -8.83 -6.86
C HIS A 125 12.33 -8.91 -6.67
N LEU A 126 11.60 -7.97 -7.25
CA LEU A 126 10.15 -8.07 -7.42
C LEU A 126 9.73 -7.70 -8.84
N MET A 127 8.56 -8.19 -9.25
CA MET A 127 7.86 -7.73 -10.44
C MET A 127 6.75 -6.75 -10.04
N SER A 128 6.75 -5.56 -10.64
CA SER A 128 5.68 -4.57 -10.47
C SER A 128 4.39 -5.03 -11.16
N GLN A 129 3.27 -4.40 -10.80
CA GLN A 129 1.96 -4.64 -11.43
C GLN A 129 1.91 -4.32 -12.93
N GLU A 130 2.88 -3.58 -13.46
CA GLU A 130 3.09 -3.28 -14.88
C GLU A 130 3.97 -4.34 -15.59
N GLY A 131 4.61 -5.23 -14.82
CA GLY A 131 5.41 -6.33 -15.35
C GLY A 131 6.91 -6.04 -15.47
N PHE A 132 7.40 -4.96 -14.88
CA PHE A 132 8.83 -4.63 -14.82
C PHE A 132 9.48 -5.28 -13.59
N VAL A 133 10.76 -5.66 -13.72
CA VAL A 133 11.55 -6.22 -12.61
C VAL A 133 12.33 -5.08 -11.94
N HIS A 134 12.31 -5.05 -10.61
CA HIS A 134 13.06 -4.08 -9.81
C HIS A 134 13.72 -4.76 -8.62
N GLU A 135 14.90 -4.26 -8.24
CA GLU A 135 15.49 -4.54 -6.93
C GLU A 135 14.92 -3.59 -5.88
N GLN A 136 14.49 -4.13 -4.75
CA GLN A 136 13.75 -3.44 -3.70
C GLN A 136 14.09 -4.02 -2.32
N GLY A 137 13.95 -3.22 -1.25
CA GLY A 137 14.26 -3.69 0.10
C GLY A 137 13.42 -4.92 0.50
N CYS A 138 14.06 -6.01 0.92
CA CYS A 138 13.44 -7.33 1.09
C CYS A 138 12.23 -7.41 2.05
N ASN A 139 12.01 -6.39 2.88
CA ASN A 139 10.97 -6.33 3.91
C ASN A 139 9.62 -5.77 3.42
N GLN A 140 9.45 -5.48 2.13
CA GLN A 140 8.19 -4.94 1.61
C GLN A 140 7.03 -5.96 1.72
N PRO A 141 5.84 -5.54 2.17
CA PRO A 141 4.67 -6.40 2.24
C PRO A 141 4.01 -6.49 0.85
N VAL A 142 4.42 -7.46 0.03
CA VAL A 142 3.85 -7.72 -1.31
C VAL A 142 3.39 -9.16 -1.47
N ARG A 143 2.85 -9.51 -2.64
CA ARG A 143 2.49 -10.90 -2.97
C ARG A 143 3.72 -11.65 -3.47
N PHE A 144 3.56 -12.91 -3.85
CA PHE A 144 4.64 -13.73 -4.36
C PHE A 144 4.10 -14.79 -5.31
N VAL A 145 4.92 -15.20 -6.27
CA VAL A 145 4.60 -16.29 -7.19
C VAL A 145 5.56 -17.43 -6.94
N CYS A 146 5.03 -18.58 -6.53
CA CYS A 146 5.80 -19.81 -6.44
C CYS A 146 5.75 -20.56 -7.78
N ARG A 147 6.82 -21.29 -8.09
CA ARG A 147 6.98 -22.15 -9.28
C ARG A 147 7.21 -23.59 -8.84
N ALA A 148 6.59 -24.56 -9.52
CA ALA A 148 6.91 -25.97 -9.28
C ALA A 148 8.37 -26.27 -9.67
N VAL A 149 9.13 -26.94 -8.80
CA VAL A 149 10.47 -27.43 -9.15
C VAL A 149 10.31 -28.47 -10.28
N ALA A 150 11.10 -28.35 -11.36
CA ALA A 150 10.85 -29.09 -12.59
C ALA A 150 11.12 -30.60 -12.48
N ALA A 151 10.25 -31.39 -13.11
CA ALA A 151 10.52 -32.76 -13.54
C ALA A 151 10.58 -32.81 -15.10
N PRO A 152 11.25 -33.79 -15.73
CA PRO A 152 11.57 -33.74 -17.17
C PRO A 152 10.42 -34.22 -18.10
N ALA A 153 10.46 -33.87 -19.40
CA ALA A 153 9.81 -34.66 -20.47
C ALA A 153 9.29 -33.90 -21.72
N SER A 154 7.96 -33.77 -21.89
CA SER A 154 7.26 -33.74 -23.21
C SER A 154 6.89 -32.35 -23.81
N ALA A 155 6.37 -32.34 -25.04
CA ALA A 155 5.76 -31.23 -25.81
C ALA A 155 4.86 -31.88 -26.93
N PRO A 156 4.16 -31.21 -27.89
CA PRO A 156 4.06 -29.78 -28.31
C PRO A 156 2.57 -29.31 -28.60
N PRO A 157 2.21 -28.35 -29.50
CA PRO A 157 2.56 -26.91 -29.70
C PRO A 157 1.35 -25.89 -29.55
N SER A 158 1.57 -24.58 -29.87
CA SER A 158 0.74 -23.34 -29.65
C SER A 158 -0.35 -23.04 -30.74
N PRO A 159 -1.13 -21.90 -30.83
CA PRO A 159 -0.97 -20.47 -30.38
C PRO A 159 -2.27 -19.80 -29.76
N PRO A 160 -2.47 -18.46 -29.64
CA PRO A 160 -1.59 -17.29 -29.81
C PRO A 160 -1.45 -16.34 -28.58
N SER A 161 -0.47 -15.43 -28.65
CA SER A 161 -0.23 -14.36 -27.67
C SER A 161 -1.20 -13.18 -27.82
N GLN A 162 -1.51 -12.47 -26.73
CA GLN A 162 -2.13 -11.14 -26.76
C GLN A 162 -1.22 -10.05 -26.16
N LEU A 163 -1.44 -8.82 -26.62
CA LEU A 163 -0.53 -7.69 -26.52
C LEU A 163 -0.45 -7.09 -25.09
N SER A 164 0.76 -6.69 -24.69
CA SER A 164 0.96 -5.71 -23.63
C SER A 164 0.58 -4.32 -24.14
N GLN A 165 -0.45 -3.70 -23.55
CA GLN A 165 -0.87 -2.34 -23.87
C GLN A 165 0.15 -1.34 -23.32
N ALA A 166 0.58 -0.38 -24.14
CA ALA A 166 1.59 0.61 -23.75
C ALA A 166 1.00 1.74 -22.89
N CYS A 167 1.77 2.21 -21.90
CA CYS A 167 1.40 3.36 -21.07
C CYS A 167 1.20 4.64 -21.91
N VAL A 168 0.18 5.42 -21.57
CA VAL A 168 0.05 6.80 -22.04
C VAL A 168 1.12 7.68 -21.36
N ASP A 169 1.62 8.70 -22.07
CA ASP A 169 2.59 9.66 -21.54
C ASP A 169 2.08 10.30 -20.22
N PRO A 170 2.83 10.18 -19.12
CA PRO A 170 2.39 10.66 -17.81
C PRO A 170 2.25 12.18 -17.71
N PHE A 171 2.82 12.95 -18.64
CA PHE A 171 2.67 14.41 -18.70
C PHE A 171 1.41 14.89 -19.44
N THR A 172 0.76 14.01 -20.20
CA THR A 172 -0.51 14.28 -20.91
C THR A 172 -1.67 13.42 -20.42
N TYR A 173 -1.41 12.39 -19.61
CA TYR A 173 -2.42 11.52 -19.03
C TYR A 173 -3.47 12.27 -18.16
N ALA A 174 -4.74 11.90 -18.35
CA ALA A 174 -5.88 12.46 -17.62
C ALA A 174 -6.06 11.78 -16.25
N TYR A 175 -5.23 12.15 -15.27
CA TYR A 175 -5.35 11.67 -13.90
C TYR A 175 -6.71 11.96 -13.27
N LYS A 176 -7.19 11.01 -12.47
CA LYS A 176 -8.23 11.24 -11.49
C LYS A 176 -7.63 12.05 -10.35
N LYS A 177 -7.85 13.36 -10.37
CA LYS A 177 -7.39 14.29 -9.33
C LYS A 177 -8.35 14.25 -8.14
N ILE A 178 -7.81 14.15 -6.93
CA ILE A 178 -8.61 14.10 -5.71
C ILE A 178 -8.09 15.16 -4.74
N GLU A 179 -8.91 16.19 -4.56
CA GLU A 179 -8.55 17.39 -3.81
C GLU A 179 -8.84 17.27 -2.31
N TYR A 180 -7.98 17.88 -1.50
CA TYR A 180 -8.16 18.07 -0.07
C TYR A 180 -7.60 19.43 0.34
N ARG A 181 -8.42 20.26 0.99
CA ARG A 181 -7.97 21.55 1.56
C ARG A 181 -7.64 21.35 3.03
N ASN A 182 -6.38 21.55 3.39
CA ASN A 182 -5.92 21.32 4.76
C ASN A 182 -6.32 22.50 5.68
N PRO A 183 -7.26 22.33 6.65
CA PRO A 183 -7.65 23.42 7.53
C PRO A 183 -6.52 23.86 8.46
N ALA A 184 -5.56 22.98 8.79
CA ALA A 184 -4.38 23.32 9.60
C ALA A 184 -3.39 24.27 8.89
N GLU A 185 -3.56 24.46 7.58
CA GLU A 185 -2.76 25.34 6.71
C GLU A 185 -3.66 26.35 5.97
N ARG A 186 -4.67 26.90 6.65
CA ARG A 186 -5.54 27.96 6.09
C ARG A 186 -6.25 27.55 4.78
N GLY A 187 -6.48 26.26 4.55
CA GLY A 187 -7.16 25.75 3.36
C GLY A 187 -6.26 25.43 2.16
N ARG A 188 -4.93 25.41 2.36
CA ARG A 188 -3.93 24.99 1.36
C ARG A 188 -4.33 23.68 0.68
N LEU A 189 -4.26 23.67 -0.65
CA LEU A 189 -4.71 22.57 -1.48
C LEU A 189 -3.65 21.47 -1.59
N TYR A 190 -4.09 20.23 -1.35
CA TYR A 190 -3.40 18.99 -1.65
C TYR A 190 -4.20 18.25 -2.72
N ILE A 191 -3.51 17.64 -3.68
CA ILE A 191 -4.12 16.90 -4.80
C ILE A 191 -3.42 15.54 -4.91
N LEU A 192 -4.16 14.46 -4.61
CA LEU A 192 -3.73 13.11 -4.95
C LEU A 192 -3.99 12.85 -6.44
N TYR A 193 -2.95 12.44 -7.15
CA TYR A 193 -3.04 12.02 -8.55
C TYR A 193 -3.20 10.49 -8.61
N ASP A 194 -4.40 10.04 -9.01
CA ASP A 194 -4.79 8.64 -9.16
C ASP A 194 -5.04 8.30 -10.65
N ILE A 195 -4.98 7.01 -11.00
CA ILE A 195 -5.21 6.53 -12.38
C ILE A 195 -6.70 6.18 -12.58
N ASN A 196 -7.23 6.47 -13.76
CA ASN A 196 -8.65 6.38 -14.08
C ASN A 196 -9.01 5.33 -15.17
N GLY A 197 -8.03 4.54 -15.65
CA GLY A 197 -8.25 3.65 -16.79
C GLY A 197 -7.17 2.57 -16.94
N PRO A 198 -7.31 1.68 -17.93
CA PRO A 198 -6.33 0.62 -18.19
C PRO A 198 -5.01 1.13 -18.78
N ASP A 199 -5.01 2.28 -19.45
CA ASP A 199 -3.84 2.84 -20.15
C ASP A 199 -3.02 3.83 -19.28
N GLY A 200 -3.48 4.07 -18.05
CA GLY A 200 -2.83 4.97 -17.10
C GLY A 200 -1.83 4.23 -16.22
N CYS A 201 -0.56 4.65 -16.28
CA CYS A 201 0.50 4.08 -15.47
C CYS A 201 0.83 4.96 -14.25
N LEU A 202 1.31 4.33 -13.19
CA LEU A 202 1.82 5.01 -12.00
C LEU A 202 3.26 5.48 -12.23
N ASN A 203 3.70 6.49 -11.49
CA ASN A 203 4.93 7.23 -11.81
C ASN A 203 6.05 6.97 -10.80
N ASP A 204 7.28 7.01 -11.29
CA ASP A 204 8.46 7.18 -10.46
C ASP A 204 8.47 8.54 -9.75
N PHE A 205 9.36 8.69 -8.76
CA PHE A 205 9.46 9.89 -7.94
C PHE A 205 9.79 11.16 -8.75
N LYS A 206 10.69 11.04 -9.74
CA LYS A 206 11.14 12.18 -10.54
C LYS A 206 9.99 12.68 -11.41
N THR A 207 9.32 11.78 -12.10
CA THR A 207 8.15 12.06 -12.94
C THR A 207 7.02 12.65 -12.12
N ALA A 208 6.74 12.13 -10.92
CA ALA A 208 5.78 12.71 -9.97
C ALA A 208 6.14 14.17 -9.60
N LYS A 209 7.42 14.43 -9.26
CA LYS A 209 7.92 15.76 -8.91
C LYS A 209 7.83 16.75 -10.08
N ASP A 210 8.19 16.30 -11.29
CA ASP A 210 8.09 17.09 -12.52
C ASP A 210 6.63 17.42 -12.89
N ILE A 211 5.68 16.50 -12.66
CA ILE A 211 4.24 16.76 -12.86
C ILE A 211 3.71 17.80 -11.87
N CYS A 212 4.09 17.71 -10.59
CA CYS A 212 3.74 18.74 -9.61
C CYS A 212 4.27 20.12 -10.06
N ALA A 213 5.56 20.19 -10.41
CA ALA A 213 6.20 21.43 -10.87
C ALA A 213 5.55 22.01 -12.14
N LYS A 214 5.21 21.16 -13.13
CA LYS A 214 4.46 21.55 -14.34
C LYS A 214 3.13 22.21 -14.02
N HIS A 215 2.48 21.80 -12.93
CA HIS A 215 1.23 22.38 -12.44
C HIS A 215 1.42 23.54 -11.44
N LYS A 216 2.65 24.05 -11.25
CA LYS A 216 3.00 25.08 -10.25
C LYS A 216 2.70 24.64 -8.80
N LEU A 217 2.84 23.35 -8.54
CA LEU A 217 2.70 22.71 -7.24
C LEU A 217 4.06 22.11 -6.84
N GLU A 218 4.23 21.81 -5.56
CA GLU A 218 5.34 20.98 -5.06
C GLU A 218 4.85 19.57 -4.74
N LEU A 219 5.74 18.58 -4.80
CA LEU A 219 5.45 17.26 -4.22
C LEU A 219 5.34 17.43 -2.69
N ALA A 220 4.31 16.88 -2.06
CA ALA A 220 4.05 17.11 -0.65
C ALA A 220 5.22 16.58 0.21
N PRO A 221 5.89 17.43 1.01
CA PRO A 221 7.06 17.02 1.76
C PRO A 221 6.71 16.21 3.01
N GLN A 222 7.64 15.36 3.45
CA GLN A 222 7.51 14.50 4.61
C GLN A 222 7.85 15.19 5.95
N ASP A 223 8.76 16.16 5.92
CA ASP A 223 9.31 16.86 7.10
C ASP A 223 8.39 17.96 7.66
N ASP A 224 7.35 18.32 6.91
CA ASP A 224 6.24 19.15 7.37
C ASP A 224 5.13 18.26 7.99
N SER A 225 4.94 18.36 9.31
CA SER A 225 3.95 17.55 10.03
C SER A 225 2.49 17.77 9.58
N LYS A 226 2.17 18.95 9.04
CA LYS A 226 0.83 19.27 8.51
C LYS A 226 0.65 18.68 7.12
N SER A 227 1.70 18.74 6.29
CA SER A 227 1.79 18.00 5.02
C SER A 227 1.58 16.52 5.23
N LEU A 228 2.34 15.93 6.17
CA LEU A 228 2.29 14.50 6.43
C LEU A 228 0.90 14.05 6.91
N ALA A 229 0.22 14.86 7.71
CA ALA A 229 -1.17 14.60 8.10
C ALA A 229 -2.15 14.66 6.92
N ALA A 230 -2.02 15.65 6.03
CA ALA A 230 -2.84 15.80 4.83
C ALA A 230 -2.64 14.64 3.83
N VAL A 231 -1.38 14.26 3.58
CA VAL A 231 -1.05 13.10 2.74
C VAL A 231 -1.60 11.83 3.36
N ARG A 232 -1.41 11.60 4.67
CA ARG A 232 -1.95 10.43 5.39
C ARG A 232 -3.47 10.33 5.26
N GLN A 233 -4.19 11.46 5.37
CA GLN A 233 -5.63 11.49 5.16
C GLN A 233 -6.02 11.08 3.72
N LEU A 234 -5.31 11.58 2.71
CA LEU A 234 -5.55 11.24 1.30
C LEU A 234 -5.24 9.76 0.99
N VAL A 235 -4.10 9.29 1.45
CA VAL A 235 -3.49 7.97 1.18
C VAL A 235 -4.25 6.84 1.89
N THR A 236 -4.43 6.94 3.21
CA THR A 236 -5.00 5.83 4.01
C THR A 236 -6.47 5.59 3.73
N SER A 237 -7.26 6.66 3.54
CA SER A 237 -8.69 6.56 3.21
C SER A 237 -8.97 5.93 1.85
N ARG A 238 -7.95 5.83 0.97
CA ARG A 238 -8.04 5.22 -0.37
C ARG A 238 -7.25 3.92 -0.49
N ARG A 239 -6.50 3.52 0.55
CA ARG A 239 -5.59 2.38 0.58
C ARG A 239 -4.62 2.37 -0.62
N VAL A 240 -3.82 3.43 -0.73
CA VAL A 240 -2.84 3.59 -1.80
C VAL A 240 -1.47 3.98 -1.26
N THR A 241 -0.39 3.68 -1.98
CA THR A 241 0.95 4.20 -1.69
C THR A 241 1.20 5.49 -2.48
N SER A 242 1.89 6.47 -1.88
CA SER A 242 2.20 7.77 -2.50
C SER A 242 3.63 8.23 -2.25
N TRP A 243 4.29 8.83 -3.25
CA TRP A 243 5.51 9.61 -3.07
C TRP A 243 5.30 10.82 -2.14
N LEU A 244 6.40 11.21 -1.47
CA LEU A 244 6.58 12.38 -0.61
C LEU A 244 7.94 13.03 -0.91
N ASP A 245 8.05 14.35 -0.85
CA ASP A 245 9.36 15.02 -0.99
C ASP A 245 10.16 15.04 0.32
N GLY A 246 11.48 15.21 0.24
CA GLY A 246 12.34 15.36 1.42
C GLY A 246 13.75 14.82 1.21
N LYS A 247 14.65 15.09 2.18
CA LYS A 247 15.99 14.48 2.22
C LYS A 247 15.92 13.05 2.72
N THR A 248 16.64 12.14 2.08
CA THR A 248 16.79 10.73 2.46
C THR A 248 18.08 10.47 3.22
N SER A 249 18.20 9.30 3.87
CA SER A 249 19.43 8.88 4.52
C SER A 249 20.52 8.49 3.51
N GLU A 250 20.13 7.96 2.35
CA GLU A 250 21.05 7.46 1.33
C GLU A 250 20.71 7.97 -0.10
N PRO A 251 21.71 8.10 -1.00
CA PRO A 251 21.48 8.41 -2.41
C PRO A 251 20.64 7.32 -3.10
N GLY A 252 19.74 7.72 -4.01
CA GLY A 252 18.90 6.79 -4.78
C GLY A 252 17.64 6.30 -4.04
N LEU A 253 17.52 6.60 -2.75
CA LEU A 253 16.26 6.47 -2.00
C LEU A 253 15.39 7.72 -2.17
N CYS A 254 14.08 7.52 -2.03
CA CYS A 254 13.04 8.53 -2.04
C CYS A 254 11.97 8.20 -0.98
N HIS A 255 11.34 9.22 -0.39
CA HIS A 255 10.30 9.04 0.63
C HIS A 255 8.96 8.66 -0.01
N LEU A 256 8.31 7.63 0.53
CA LEU A 256 6.92 7.30 0.23
C LEU A 256 6.12 7.05 1.50
N MET A 257 4.81 7.23 1.39
CA MET A 257 3.84 6.84 2.41
C MET A 257 3.09 5.57 1.98
N SER A 258 3.10 4.55 2.84
CA SER A 258 2.32 3.33 2.64
C SER A 258 0.82 3.57 2.78
N GLN A 259 0.01 2.62 2.28
CA GLN A 259 -1.45 2.66 2.42
C GLN A 259 -1.96 2.66 3.88
N GLU A 260 -1.13 2.25 4.83
CA GLU A 260 -1.38 2.29 6.29
C GLU A 260 -0.98 3.63 6.92
N GLY A 261 -0.25 4.49 6.19
CA GLY A 261 0.12 5.84 6.62
C GLY A 261 1.51 5.96 7.26
N PHE A 262 2.36 4.93 7.12
CA PHE A 262 3.76 4.95 7.54
C PHE A 262 4.66 5.53 6.44
N VAL A 263 5.74 6.21 6.83
CA VAL A 263 6.74 6.73 5.90
C VAL A 263 7.87 5.72 5.77
N HIS A 264 8.34 5.51 4.55
CA HIS A 264 9.48 4.66 4.24
C HIS A 264 10.38 5.33 3.21
N GLU A 265 11.68 5.11 3.31
CA GLU A 265 12.62 5.37 2.23
C GLU A 265 12.74 4.13 1.35
N GLN A 266 12.61 4.31 0.02
CA GLN A 266 12.61 3.23 -0.97
C GLN A 266 13.23 3.73 -2.28
N GLY A 267 13.68 2.83 -3.16
CA GLY A 267 14.30 3.21 -4.44
C GLY A 267 13.35 4.05 -5.31
N CYS A 268 13.82 5.20 -5.82
CA CYS A 268 13.00 6.24 -6.46
C CYS A 268 12.18 5.83 -7.70
N ASN A 269 12.44 4.66 -8.28
CA ASN A 269 11.85 4.20 -9.55
C ASN A 269 10.55 3.38 -9.39
N GLN A 270 9.92 3.39 -8.21
CA GLN A 270 8.67 2.66 -8.01
C GLN A 270 7.47 3.31 -8.73
N PRO A 271 6.60 2.53 -9.40
CA PRO A 271 5.36 3.04 -9.97
C PRO A 271 4.30 3.19 -8.86
N VAL A 272 4.25 4.36 -8.21
CA VAL A 272 3.24 4.68 -7.19
C VAL A 272 2.49 5.99 -7.50
N ARG A 273 1.50 6.33 -6.68
CA ARG A 273 0.78 7.61 -6.80
C ARG A 273 1.62 8.72 -6.18
N PHE A 274 1.13 9.94 -6.25
CA PHE A 274 1.80 11.10 -5.68
C PHE A 274 0.77 12.14 -5.24
N VAL A 275 1.10 12.87 -4.18
CA VAL A 275 0.31 14.01 -3.70
C VAL A 275 1.11 15.28 -3.97
N CYS A 276 0.59 16.14 -4.84
CA CYS A 276 1.10 17.50 -4.98
C CYS A 276 0.39 18.43 -3.99
N ARG A 277 1.00 19.55 -3.61
CA ARG A 277 0.36 20.64 -2.87
C ARG A 277 0.73 22.01 -3.44
N GLU A 278 -0.08 23.03 -3.17
CA GLU A 278 0.31 24.43 -3.41
C GLU A 278 1.64 24.71 -2.69
N ALA A 279 2.59 25.39 -3.34
CA ALA A 279 3.85 25.77 -2.69
C ALA A 279 3.62 26.72 -1.51
N ALA A 280 4.56 26.79 -0.57
CA ALA A 280 4.47 27.74 0.54
C ALA A 280 4.77 29.16 0.02
N ALA A 281 3.94 30.12 0.43
CA ALA A 281 4.13 31.55 0.15
C ALA A 281 5.04 32.20 1.20
#